data_AF-A0A6L7XG14-F1
#
_entry.id   AF-A0A6L7XG14-F1
#
_cell.length_a   1.000
_cell.length_b   1.000
_cell.length_c   1.000
_cell.angle_alpha   90.00
_cell.angle_beta   90.00
_cell.angle_gamma   90.00
#
_symmetry.space_group_name_H-M   'P 1'
#
loop_
_entity.id
_entity.type
_entity.pdbx_description
1 polymer ?
#
loop_
_entity_poly.entity_id
_entity_poly.type
_entity_poly.pdbx_seq_one_letter_code
_entity_poly.pdbx_strand_id
1 'polypeptide(L)'
;MSKLLRVLTGLRAADRVEGGVARRIRRFDGWLDRASGRDADAADYDHTETVKEYYDISNELMVWGWGESLHFAPLSPGESVQDSKVRHQRLMIDKLELREGMTVVDIGCGVGGPMRRVVSEAGVRVVGVNINEVQMDRAKSLIAEAGLDHMVDYLVCSFMDMSAVADGTFDRGYAIESTCHAPDKEGAFAEIYRVLKPGSLFWGQEMCMTDRFDPGDERHRAMKQDLMHGIALKEIATFGEVNRMLESVGFELIEGMDRGAEEHGSTTPWYQPLETWNRTLGNSLIGVPLGRKTAGGGSRLAELLRILPKGSADVVKMLDQTASAYAAGGRSGIFTPLYCFLARKPL
;
A
#
# COMPACT_ATOMS: atom_id res chain seq x y z
N MET A 1 -7.02 -22.05 -12.29
CA MET A 1 -6.68 -21.10 -13.38
C MET A 1 -5.21 -20.71 -13.24
N SER A 2 -4.38 -20.80 -14.28
CA SER A 2 -2.94 -20.53 -14.14
C SER A 2 -2.68 -19.05 -13.81
N LYS A 3 -1.60 -18.74 -13.07
CA LYS A 3 -1.23 -17.36 -12.66
C LYS A 3 -1.12 -16.40 -13.86
N LEU A 4 -0.62 -16.87 -15.00
CA LEU A 4 -0.51 -16.09 -16.23
C LEU A 4 -1.89 -15.75 -16.82
N LEU A 5 -2.84 -16.68 -16.78
CA LEU A 5 -4.20 -16.45 -17.28
C LEU A 5 -4.93 -15.40 -16.42
N ARG A 6 -4.67 -15.36 -15.10
CA ARG A 6 -5.21 -14.32 -14.20
C ARG A 6 -4.71 -12.92 -14.58
N VAL A 7 -3.39 -12.73 -14.76
CA VAL A 7 -2.81 -11.45 -15.22
C VAL A 7 -3.37 -11.01 -16.56
N LEU A 8 -3.43 -11.92 -17.53
CA LEU A 8 -3.98 -11.61 -18.85
C LEU A 8 -5.46 -11.24 -18.78
N THR A 9 -6.22 -11.83 -17.86
CA THR A 9 -7.63 -11.50 -17.64
C THR A 9 -7.76 -10.14 -16.96
N GLY A 10 -6.94 -9.86 -15.94
CA GLY A 10 -6.90 -8.57 -15.24
C GLY A 10 -6.50 -7.40 -16.16
N LEU A 11 -5.42 -7.55 -16.94
CA LEU A 11 -5.00 -6.54 -17.92
C LEU A 11 -6.05 -6.33 -19.02
N ARG A 12 -6.73 -7.39 -19.48
CA ARG A 12 -7.83 -7.28 -20.46
C ARG A 12 -9.09 -6.66 -19.85
N ALA A 13 -9.35 -6.85 -18.56
CA ALA A 13 -10.43 -6.18 -17.86
C ALA A 13 -10.14 -4.68 -17.72
N ALA A 14 -8.91 -4.30 -17.34
CA ALA A 14 -8.46 -2.91 -17.28
C ALA A 14 -8.51 -2.19 -18.64
N ASP A 15 -8.30 -2.91 -19.75
CA ASP A 15 -8.42 -2.40 -21.13
C ASP A 15 -9.87 -2.18 -21.60
N ARG A 16 -10.85 -2.85 -20.95
CA ARG A 16 -12.29 -2.70 -21.25
C ARG A 16 -12.94 -1.52 -20.53
N VAL A 17 -12.27 -0.93 -19.55
CA VAL A 17 -12.71 0.29 -18.85
C VAL A 17 -12.40 1.51 -19.74
N GLU A 18 -13.29 2.50 -19.74
CA GLU A 18 -13.29 3.64 -20.66
C GLU A 18 -11.90 4.27 -20.87
N GLY A 19 -11.41 4.24 -22.12
CA GLY A 19 -10.19 4.93 -22.54
C GLY A 19 -8.94 4.06 -22.77
N GLY A 20 -8.90 2.82 -22.26
CA GLY A 20 -7.80 1.86 -22.46
C GLY A 20 -6.49 2.19 -21.73
N VAL A 21 -5.64 1.19 -21.50
CA VAL A 21 -4.45 1.28 -20.60
C VAL A 21 -3.51 2.44 -20.94
N ALA A 22 -3.20 2.68 -22.23
CA ALA A 22 -2.31 3.77 -22.63
C ALA A 22 -2.85 5.19 -22.34
N ARG A 23 -4.17 5.41 -22.38
CA ARG A 23 -4.75 6.73 -22.06
C ARG A 23 -4.66 6.99 -20.55
N ARG A 24 -4.88 5.94 -19.77
CA ARG A 24 -4.84 5.95 -18.31
C ARG A 24 -3.45 6.26 -17.76
N ILE A 25 -2.40 5.69 -18.37
CA ILE A 25 -1.01 6.02 -18.03
C ILE A 25 -0.70 7.49 -18.32
N ARG A 26 -1.09 8.00 -19.50
CA ARG A 26 -0.89 9.43 -19.81
C ARG A 26 -1.63 10.35 -18.84
N ARG A 27 -2.81 9.94 -18.36
CA ARG A 27 -3.56 10.68 -17.34
C ARG A 27 -2.84 10.66 -15.99
N PHE A 28 -2.35 9.49 -15.56
CA PHE A 28 -1.55 9.33 -14.35
C PHE A 28 -0.25 10.15 -14.39
N ASP A 29 0.54 10.03 -15.46
CA ASP A 29 1.78 10.81 -15.65
C ASP A 29 1.47 12.32 -15.62
N GLY A 30 0.41 12.74 -16.31
CA GLY A 30 -0.05 14.12 -16.31
C GLY A 30 -0.45 14.64 -14.92
N TRP A 31 -1.06 13.80 -14.07
CA TRP A 31 -1.37 14.17 -12.69
C TRP A 31 -0.12 14.33 -11.84
N LEU A 32 0.86 13.43 -11.98
CA LEU A 32 2.13 13.53 -11.24
C LEU A 32 2.96 14.75 -11.67
N ASP A 33 2.95 15.11 -12.95
CA ASP A 33 3.62 16.32 -13.44
C ASP A 33 2.98 17.60 -12.87
N ARG A 34 1.65 17.62 -12.69
CA ARG A 34 0.94 18.69 -11.99
C ARG A 34 1.25 18.73 -10.49
N ALA A 35 1.28 17.57 -9.84
CA ALA A 35 1.60 17.44 -8.41
C ALA A 35 3.03 17.90 -8.06
N SER A 36 3.99 17.64 -8.95
CA SER A 36 5.41 17.96 -8.77
C SER A 36 5.81 19.37 -9.22
N GLY A 37 4.84 20.19 -9.65
CA GLY A 37 5.08 21.58 -10.07
C GLY A 37 5.78 21.74 -11.42
N ARG A 38 5.74 20.71 -12.29
CA ARG A 38 6.27 20.81 -13.67
C ARG A 38 5.32 21.50 -14.64
N ASP A 39 4.03 21.58 -14.29
CA ASP A 39 3.04 22.49 -14.88
C ASP A 39 2.38 23.30 -13.75
N ALA A 40 2.43 24.63 -13.85
CA ALA A 40 2.06 25.56 -12.77
C ALA A 40 0.54 25.79 -12.56
N ASP A 41 -0.32 25.14 -13.33
CA ASP A 41 -1.78 25.21 -13.18
C ASP A 41 -2.31 24.03 -12.34
N ALA A 42 -2.01 24.06 -11.04
CA ALA A 42 -2.41 23.04 -10.05
C ALA A 42 -3.89 23.13 -9.59
N ALA A 43 -4.73 23.93 -10.26
CA ALA A 43 -6.13 24.13 -9.87
C ALA A 43 -7.03 22.91 -10.11
N ASP A 44 -6.61 21.97 -10.98
CA ASP A 44 -7.38 20.77 -11.40
C ASP A 44 -6.71 19.45 -10.92
N TYR A 45 -5.84 19.51 -9.90
CA TYR A 45 -5.19 18.31 -9.37
C TYR A 45 -6.03 17.66 -8.26
N ASP A 46 -6.64 16.52 -8.57
CA ASP A 46 -7.28 15.63 -7.60
C ASP A 46 -6.35 14.45 -7.26
N HIS A 47 -5.80 14.47 -6.04
CA HIS A 47 -4.94 13.39 -5.56
C HIS A 47 -5.68 12.06 -5.38
N THR A 48 -6.95 12.13 -4.96
CA THR A 48 -7.77 10.94 -4.75
C THR A 48 -8.05 10.23 -6.08
N GLU A 49 -8.35 10.98 -7.13
CA GLU A 49 -8.47 10.41 -8.49
C GLU A 49 -7.13 9.80 -8.94
N THR A 50 -6.01 10.45 -8.62
CA THR A 50 -4.64 9.98 -8.92
C THR A 50 -4.34 8.61 -8.32
N VAL A 51 -4.62 8.44 -7.03
CA VAL A 51 -4.42 7.16 -6.34
C VAL A 51 -5.33 6.08 -6.92
N LYS A 52 -6.60 6.41 -7.20
CA LYS A 52 -7.54 5.45 -7.81
C LYS A 52 -7.04 4.94 -9.16
N GLU A 53 -6.60 5.83 -10.04
CA GLU A 53 -6.09 5.46 -11.36
C GLU A 53 -4.82 4.62 -11.25
N TYR A 54 -3.88 4.98 -10.37
CA TYR A 54 -2.65 4.21 -10.13
C TYR A 54 -2.97 2.75 -9.80
N TYR A 55 -3.89 2.50 -8.88
CA TYR A 55 -4.29 1.13 -8.53
C TYR A 55 -5.04 0.45 -9.66
N ASP A 56 -5.95 1.14 -10.34
CA ASP A 56 -6.69 0.54 -11.44
C ASP A 56 -5.77 0.05 -12.60
N ILE A 57 -4.63 0.71 -12.84
CA ILE A 57 -3.67 0.31 -13.88
C ILE A 57 -2.64 -0.72 -13.40
N SER A 58 -2.25 -0.69 -12.12
CA SER A 58 -1.11 -1.45 -11.62
C SER A 58 -1.48 -2.67 -10.77
N ASN A 59 -2.68 -2.70 -10.16
CA ASN A 59 -3.04 -3.65 -9.11
C ASN A 59 -2.88 -5.12 -9.55
N GLU A 60 -3.28 -5.49 -10.76
CA GLU A 60 -3.17 -6.88 -11.24
C GLU A 60 -1.72 -7.34 -11.44
N LEU A 61 -0.85 -6.44 -11.92
CA LEU A 61 0.58 -6.71 -12.04
C LEU A 61 1.24 -6.76 -10.65
N MET A 62 0.82 -5.88 -9.74
CA MET A 62 1.28 -5.87 -8.35
C MET A 62 0.84 -7.14 -7.62
N VAL A 63 -0.40 -7.61 -7.75
CA VAL A 63 -0.86 -8.85 -7.13
C VAL A 63 -0.12 -10.07 -7.70
N TRP A 64 0.14 -10.07 -9.01
CA TRP A 64 0.91 -11.16 -9.62
C TRP A 64 2.37 -11.21 -9.17
N GLY A 65 3.00 -10.05 -9.04
CA GLY A 65 4.36 -9.95 -8.50
C GLY A 65 4.35 -10.15 -6.98
N TRP A 66 3.80 -9.18 -6.26
CA TRP A 66 3.95 -8.97 -4.83
C TRP A 66 3.00 -9.80 -3.95
N GLY A 67 2.02 -10.48 -4.55
CA GLY A 67 1.00 -11.27 -3.87
C GLY A 67 -0.22 -10.44 -3.44
N GLU A 68 -1.16 -11.09 -2.75
CA GLU A 68 -2.46 -10.48 -2.38
C GLU A 68 -2.41 -9.60 -1.11
N SER A 69 -1.21 -9.36 -0.59
CA SER A 69 -0.93 -8.41 0.49
C SER A 69 0.16 -7.46 0.00
N LEU A 70 -0.24 -6.29 -0.49
CA LEU A 70 0.63 -5.30 -1.15
C LEU A 70 1.44 -4.45 -0.16
N HIS A 71 1.94 -5.06 0.91
CA HIS A 71 2.62 -4.36 2.01
C HIS A 71 4.05 -4.83 2.22
N PHE A 72 4.86 -4.01 2.86
CA PHE A 72 6.18 -4.40 3.36
C PHE A 72 6.09 -5.02 4.74
N ALA A 73 7.11 -5.81 5.10
CA ALA A 73 7.31 -6.34 6.44
C ALA A 73 8.81 -6.46 6.72
N PRO A 74 9.25 -6.32 7.99
CA PRO A 74 10.63 -6.58 8.40
C PRO A 74 11.04 -8.00 8.00
N LEU A 75 12.28 -8.21 7.54
CA LEU A 75 12.75 -9.49 7.00
C LEU A 75 13.87 -10.08 7.86
N SER A 76 13.71 -11.35 8.26
CA SER A 76 14.78 -12.12 8.90
C SER A 76 15.60 -12.90 7.87
N PRO A 77 16.88 -13.22 8.14
CA PRO A 77 17.70 -14.03 7.25
C PRO A 77 17.05 -15.37 6.90
N GLY A 78 16.90 -15.64 5.60
CA GLY A 78 16.31 -16.88 5.09
C GLY A 78 14.77 -16.96 5.16
N GLU A 79 14.11 -15.94 5.69
CA GLU A 79 12.65 -15.85 5.75
C GLU A 79 12.08 -15.50 4.37
N SER A 80 10.94 -16.10 4.02
CA SER A 80 10.22 -15.72 2.79
C SER A 80 9.46 -14.41 3.00
N VAL A 81 9.28 -13.62 1.94
CA VAL A 81 8.46 -12.40 1.97
C VAL A 81 7.03 -12.67 2.42
N GLN A 82 6.50 -13.86 2.14
CA GLN A 82 5.15 -14.22 2.58
C GLN A 82 5.12 -14.50 4.09
N ASP A 83 6.11 -15.23 4.61
CA ASP A 83 6.18 -15.56 6.03
C ASP A 83 6.42 -14.30 6.87
N SER A 84 7.25 -13.38 6.39
CA SER A 84 7.48 -12.11 7.09
C SER A 84 6.22 -11.27 7.21
N LYS A 85 5.41 -11.19 6.15
CA LYS A 85 4.08 -10.53 6.19
C LYS A 85 3.16 -11.20 7.20
N VAL A 86 3.11 -12.52 7.23
CA VAL A 86 2.28 -13.27 8.20
C VAL A 86 2.74 -12.99 9.64
N ARG A 87 4.04 -13.02 9.90
CA ARG A 87 4.61 -12.70 11.21
C ARG A 87 4.28 -11.27 11.64
N HIS A 88 4.40 -10.31 10.72
CA HIS A 88 4.10 -8.91 11.00
C HIS A 88 2.60 -8.67 11.25
N GLN A 89 1.73 -9.35 10.49
CA GLN A 89 0.27 -9.30 10.73
C GLN A 89 -0.11 -9.88 12.09
N ARG A 90 0.54 -10.96 12.54
CA ARG A 90 0.34 -11.53 13.89
C ARG A 90 0.74 -10.57 14.99
N LEU A 91 1.88 -9.90 14.82
CA LEU A 91 2.29 -8.84 15.75
C LEU A 91 1.24 -7.73 15.85
N MET A 92 0.69 -7.27 14.73
CA MET A 92 -0.40 -6.29 14.71
C MET A 92 -1.64 -6.81 15.46
N ILE A 93 -2.06 -8.06 15.21
CA ILE A 93 -3.19 -8.71 15.90
C ILE A 93 -2.97 -8.72 17.42
N ASP A 94 -1.78 -9.11 17.86
CA ASP A 94 -1.40 -9.15 19.28
C ASP A 94 -1.39 -7.76 19.91
N LYS A 95 -0.79 -6.77 19.22
CA LYS A 95 -0.68 -5.38 19.68
C LYS A 95 -2.02 -4.66 19.77
N LEU A 96 -2.96 -4.99 18.91
CA LEU A 96 -4.34 -4.50 18.98
C LEU A 96 -5.17 -5.23 20.02
N GLU A 97 -4.65 -6.30 20.63
CA GLU A 97 -5.37 -7.15 21.56
C GLU A 97 -6.71 -7.63 21.01
N LEU A 98 -6.71 -8.10 19.75
CA LEU A 98 -7.93 -8.54 19.09
C LEU A 98 -8.50 -9.78 19.77
N ARG A 99 -9.81 -9.77 20.02
CA ARG A 99 -10.54 -10.86 20.69
C ARG A 99 -11.91 -11.03 20.04
N GLU A 100 -12.40 -12.26 20.04
CA GLU A 100 -13.74 -12.60 19.55
C GLU A 100 -14.81 -11.65 20.12
N GLY A 101 -15.78 -11.29 19.27
CA GLY A 101 -16.83 -10.33 19.58
C GLY A 101 -16.49 -8.86 19.28
N MET A 102 -15.23 -8.53 18.99
CA MET A 102 -14.85 -7.21 18.52
C MET A 102 -15.24 -6.96 17.04
N THR A 103 -15.57 -5.71 16.73
CA THR A 103 -15.68 -5.19 15.36
C THR A 103 -14.50 -4.27 15.08
N VAL A 104 -13.73 -4.59 14.03
CA VAL A 104 -12.47 -3.93 13.69
C VAL A 104 -12.57 -3.25 12.32
N VAL A 105 -12.02 -2.05 12.15
CA VAL A 105 -11.94 -1.40 10.84
C VAL A 105 -10.57 -1.59 10.18
N ASP A 106 -10.56 -1.98 8.91
CA ASP A 106 -9.38 -2.02 8.04
C ASP A 106 -9.41 -0.81 7.08
N ILE A 107 -8.54 0.16 7.34
CA ILE A 107 -8.46 1.40 6.58
C ILE A 107 -7.60 1.19 5.35
N GLY A 108 -8.22 1.24 4.16
CA GLY A 108 -7.54 0.97 2.89
C GLY A 108 -7.30 -0.52 2.65
N CYS A 109 -8.34 -1.35 2.81
CA CYS A 109 -8.23 -2.81 2.88
C CYS A 109 -7.72 -3.51 1.59
N GLY A 110 -7.56 -2.78 0.48
CA GLY A 110 -7.10 -3.31 -0.80
C GLY A 110 -7.94 -4.51 -1.25
N VAL A 111 -7.27 -5.62 -1.61
CA VAL A 111 -7.90 -6.91 -1.97
C VAL A 111 -8.12 -7.84 -0.75
N GLY A 112 -8.02 -7.32 0.47
CA GLY A 112 -8.37 -8.01 1.71
C GLY A 112 -7.35 -9.03 2.23
N GLY A 113 -6.07 -8.93 1.84
CA GLY A 113 -5.02 -9.86 2.28
C GLY A 113 -4.87 -9.92 3.81
N PRO A 114 -4.52 -8.80 4.47
CA PRO A 114 -4.47 -8.72 5.94
C PRO A 114 -5.81 -9.05 6.60
N MET A 115 -6.93 -8.55 6.05
CA MET A 115 -8.27 -8.82 6.54
C MET A 115 -8.58 -10.32 6.67
N ARG A 116 -8.22 -11.15 5.68
CA ARG A 116 -8.38 -12.61 5.76
C ARG A 116 -7.62 -13.20 6.96
N ARG A 117 -6.38 -12.75 7.20
CA ARG A 117 -5.57 -13.20 8.34
C ARG A 117 -6.20 -12.80 9.66
N VAL A 118 -6.55 -11.53 9.81
CA VAL A 118 -7.14 -10.95 11.02
C VAL A 118 -8.39 -11.71 11.43
N VAL A 119 -9.34 -11.90 10.50
CA VAL A 119 -10.55 -12.67 10.76
C VAL A 119 -10.22 -14.11 11.16
N SER A 120 -9.35 -14.79 10.38
CA SER A 120 -9.09 -16.21 10.58
C SER A 120 -8.36 -16.54 11.89
N GLU A 121 -7.49 -15.66 12.37
CA GLU A 121 -6.66 -15.92 13.55
C GLU A 121 -7.22 -15.26 14.82
N ALA A 122 -7.89 -14.11 14.72
CA ALA A 122 -8.42 -13.40 15.89
C ALA A 122 -9.92 -13.65 16.14
N GLY A 123 -10.67 -14.21 15.18
CA GLY A 123 -12.10 -14.46 15.32
C GLY A 123 -12.95 -13.19 15.44
N VAL A 124 -12.47 -12.07 14.90
CA VAL A 124 -13.16 -10.77 14.93
C VAL A 124 -13.98 -10.51 13.68
N ARG A 125 -14.99 -9.64 13.77
CA ARG A 125 -15.62 -9.05 12.59
C ARG A 125 -14.75 -7.93 12.05
N VAL A 126 -14.53 -7.86 10.74
CA VAL A 126 -13.78 -6.78 10.10
C VAL A 126 -14.67 -6.01 9.13
N VAL A 127 -14.59 -4.68 9.16
CA VAL A 127 -15.16 -3.80 8.13
C VAL A 127 -14.03 -3.22 7.30
N GLY A 128 -13.95 -3.61 6.02
CA GLY A 128 -12.94 -3.10 5.09
C GLY A 128 -13.39 -1.80 4.43
N VAL A 129 -12.62 -0.73 4.61
CA VAL A 129 -12.85 0.57 3.96
C VAL A 129 -11.89 0.72 2.78
N ASN A 130 -12.42 0.94 1.58
CA ASN A 130 -11.58 1.22 0.41
C ASN A 130 -12.36 2.01 -0.65
N ILE A 131 -11.72 3.00 -1.26
CA ILE A 131 -12.33 3.82 -2.32
C ILE A 131 -12.36 3.10 -3.67
N ASN A 132 -11.53 2.08 -3.87
CA ASN A 132 -11.44 1.37 -5.14
C ASN A 132 -12.43 0.20 -5.22
N GLU A 133 -13.51 0.38 -5.99
CA GLU A 133 -14.54 -0.64 -6.22
C GLU A 133 -14.00 -1.94 -6.83
N VAL A 134 -13.02 -1.87 -7.74
CA VAL A 134 -12.44 -3.06 -8.39
C VAL A 134 -11.67 -3.91 -7.38
N GLN A 135 -10.87 -3.26 -6.52
CA GLN A 135 -10.21 -3.96 -5.41
C GLN A 135 -11.23 -4.51 -4.41
N MET A 136 -12.31 -3.79 -4.15
CA MET A 136 -13.36 -4.22 -3.24
C MET A 136 -14.08 -5.48 -3.73
N ASP A 137 -14.45 -5.53 -5.01
CA ASP A 137 -15.09 -6.72 -5.59
C ASP A 137 -14.13 -7.92 -5.63
N ARG A 138 -12.83 -7.66 -5.82
CA ARG A 138 -11.81 -8.69 -5.70
C ARG A 138 -11.67 -9.18 -4.26
N ALA A 139 -11.71 -8.28 -3.26
CA ALA A 139 -11.67 -8.62 -1.84
C ALA A 139 -12.84 -9.52 -1.46
N LYS A 140 -14.07 -9.15 -1.85
CA LYS A 140 -15.29 -9.95 -1.65
C LYS A 140 -15.13 -11.36 -2.21
N SER A 141 -14.65 -11.47 -3.44
CA SER A 141 -14.43 -12.76 -4.10
C SER A 141 -13.42 -13.63 -3.34
N LEU A 142 -12.25 -13.06 -2.98
CA LEU A 142 -11.19 -13.77 -2.27
C LEU A 142 -11.57 -14.20 -0.85
N ILE A 143 -12.37 -13.37 -0.17
CA ILE A 143 -12.85 -13.67 1.18
C ILE A 143 -13.93 -14.75 1.16
N ALA A 144 -14.83 -14.72 0.18
CA ALA A 144 -15.81 -15.79 -0.04
C ALA A 144 -15.13 -17.11 -0.46
N GLU A 145 -14.10 -17.07 -1.32
CA GLU A 145 -13.28 -18.23 -1.67
C GLU A 145 -12.60 -18.86 -0.42
N ALA A 146 -12.31 -18.04 0.60
CA ALA A 146 -11.76 -18.49 1.88
C ALA A 146 -12.83 -18.92 2.91
N GLY A 147 -14.13 -18.78 2.61
CA GLY A 147 -15.24 -19.09 3.51
C GLY A 147 -15.35 -18.13 4.71
N LEU A 148 -14.85 -16.91 4.58
CA LEU A 148 -14.76 -15.91 5.66
C LEU A 148 -15.75 -14.75 5.50
N ASP A 149 -16.63 -14.81 4.50
CA ASP A 149 -17.57 -13.74 4.12
C ASP A 149 -18.57 -13.39 5.23
N HIS A 150 -18.94 -14.34 6.09
CA HIS A 150 -19.81 -14.11 7.24
C HIS A 150 -19.20 -13.22 8.35
N MET A 151 -17.88 -12.99 8.30
CA MET A 151 -17.12 -12.22 9.28
C MET A 151 -16.63 -10.86 8.73
N VAL A 152 -16.92 -10.55 7.47
CA VAL A 152 -16.43 -9.33 6.82
C VAL A 152 -17.56 -8.53 6.20
N ASP A 153 -17.61 -7.25 6.54
CA ASP A 153 -18.42 -6.24 5.86
C ASP A 153 -17.52 -5.28 5.08
N TYR A 154 -18.10 -4.54 4.14
CA TYR A 154 -17.36 -3.70 3.19
C TYR A 154 -17.99 -2.32 3.10
N LEU A 155 -17.15 -1.28 3.12
CA LEU A 155 -17.55 0.10 2.93
C LEU A 155 -16.74 0.73 1.80
N VAL A 156 -17.41 1.02 0.68
CA VAL A 156 -16.80 1.73 -0.44
C VAL A 156 -16.94 3.23 -0.21
N CYS A 157 -15.90 3.84 0.36
CA CYS A 157 -15.82 5.29 0.55
C CYS A 157 -14.36 5.74 0.67
N SER A 158 -14.15 7.06 0.71
CA SER A 158 -12.88 7.62 1.18
C SER A 158 -12.76 7.40 2.68
N PHE A 159 -11.62 6.94 3.18
CA PHE A 159 -11.42 6.88 4.64
C PHE A 159 -11.28 8.28 5.29
N MET A 160 -11.20 9.35 4.49
CA MET A 160 -11.28 10.74 4.97
C MET A 160 -12.75 11.22 5.11
N ASP A 161 -13.70 10.45 4.59
CA ASP A 161 -15.14 10.70 4.73
C ASP A 161 -15.87 9.37 4.93
N MET A 162 -15.98 8.99 6.21
CA MET A 162 -16.75 7.85 6.69
C MET A 162 -18.06 8.34 7.33
N SER A 163 -18.68 9.38 6.79
CA SER A 163 -19.94 9.96 7.31
C SER A 163 -21.10 8.96 7.40
N ALA A 164 -21.07 7.88 6.62
CA ALA A 164 -22.02 6.76 6.72
C ALA A 164 -21.83 5.90 7.98
N VAL A 165 -20.73 6.07 8.71
CA VAL A 165 -20.38 5.36 9.94
C VAL A 165 -20.59 6.28 11.13
N ALA A 166 -21.31 5.80 12.13
CA ALA A 166 -21.53 6.53 13.38
C ALA A 166 -20.23 6.66 14.20
N ASP A 167 -20.14 7.71 15.00
CA ASP A 167 -19.07 7.91 15.97
C ASP A 167 -18.97 6.71 16.93
N GLY A 168 -17.75 6.31 17.30
CA GLY A 168 -17.56 5.24 18.28
C GLY A 168 -18.11 3.87 17.86
N THR A 169 -18.05 3.53 16.58
CA THR A 169 -18.53 2.26 16.04
C THR A 169 -17.55 1.11 16.28
N PHE A 170 -16.25 1.32 16.06
CA PHE A 170 -15.26 0.23 16.01
C PHE A 170 -14.52 0.05 17.33
N ASP A 171 -14.31 -1.21 17.72
CA ASP A 171 -13.54 -1.56 18.92
C ASP A 171 -12.04 -1.36 18.72
N ARG A 172 -11.55 -1.55 17.49
CA ARG A 172 -10.15 -1.43 17.07
C ARG A 172 -10.09 -0.97 15.62
N GLY A 173 -8.93 -0.47 15.20
CA GLY A 173 -8.67 -0.16 13.81
C GLY A 173 -7.24 -0.44 13.40
N TYR A 174 -7.01 -0.65 12.11
CA TYR A 174 -5.67 -0.65 11.55
C TYR A 174 -5.62 -0.04 10.16
N ALA A 175 -4.46 0.53 9.82
CA ALA A 175 -4.12 1.07 8.52
C ALA A 175 -2.73 0.54 8.14
N ILE A 176 -2.61 -0.19 7.04
CA ILE A 176 -1.31 -0.70 6.57
C ILE A 176 -0.99 -0.02 5.25
N GLU A 177 -0.05 0.93 5.28
CA GLU A 177 0.45 1.65 4.10
C GLU A 177 -0.68 2.29 3.26
N SER A 178 -1.75 2.74 3.92
CA SER A 178 -2.92 3.30 3.25
C SER A 178 -3.09 4.79 3.52
N THR A 179 -2.98 5.20 4.79
CA THR A 179 -3.07 6.59 5.22
C THR A 179 -1.91 7.44 4.70
N CYS A 180 -0.81 6.85 4.23
CA CYS A 180 0.25 7.54 3.48
C CYS A 180 -0.31 8.29 2.26
N HIS A 181 -1.31 7.70 1.58
CA HIS A 181 -1.97 8.24 0.39
C HIS A 181 -3.02 9.34 0.69
N ALA A 182 -3.26 9.67 1.96
CA ALA A 182 -4.16 10.74 2.32
C ALA A 182 -3.53 12.11 1.97
N PRO A 183 -4.15 12.93 1.10
CA PRO A 183 -3.67 14.29 0.84
C PRO A 183 -3.76 15.19 2.08
N ASP A 184 -4.76 14.93 2.93
CA ASP A 184 -4.88 15.48 4.28
C ASP A 184 -4.84 14.32 5.28
N LYS A 185 -3.63 14.02 5.76
CA LYS A 185 -3.39 12.91 6.69
C LYS A 185 -3.95 13.18 8.08
N GLU A 186 -3.88 14.43 8.54
CA GLU A 186 -4.45 14.83 9.83
C GLU A 186 -5.98 14.69 9.80
N GLY A 187 -6.64 15.14 8.73
CA GLY A 187 -8.07 14.91 8.51
C GLY A 187 -8.44 13.42 8.44
N ALA A 188 -7.62 12.60 7.78
CA ALA A 188 -7.81 11.14 7.79
C ALA A 188 -7.73 10.56 9.22
N PHE A 189 -6.74 10.96 10.01
CA PHE A 189 -6.64 10.52 11.41
C PHE A 189 -7.79 11.04 12.27
N ALA A 190 -8.30 12.24 12.04
CA ALA A 190 -9.47 12.77 12.73
C ALA A 190 -10.72 11.92 12.44
N GLU A 191 -10.91 11.50 11.19
CA GLU A 191 -12.05 10.67 10.82
C GLU A 191 -11.95 9.24 11.38
N ILE A 192 -10.74 8.66 11.38
CA ILE A 192 -10.44 7.38 12.04
C ILE A 192 -10.68 7.51 13.56
N TYR A 193 -10.20 8.57 14.19
CA TYR A 193 -10.42 8.85 15.60
C TYR A 193 -11.91 8.90 15.93
N ARG A 194 -12.72 9.58 15.11
CA ARG A 194 -14.17 9.72 15.29
C ARG A 194 -14.87 8.36 15.33
N VAL A 195 -14.61 7.49 14.36
CA VAL A 195 -15.31 6.19 14.23
C VAL A 195 -14.84 5.14 15.24
N LEU A 196 -13.70 5.32 15.90
CA LEU A 196 -13.22 4.41 16.95
C LEU A 196 -13.90 4.70 18.30
N LYS A 197 -14.18 3.64 19.08
CA LYS A 197 -14.70 3.76 20.46
C LYS A 197 -13.68 4.41 21.40
N PRO A 198 -14.12 5.09 22.47
CA PRO A 198 -13.23 5.46 23.57
C PRO A 198 -12.46 4.24 24.11
N GLY A 199 -11.17 4.42 24.40
CA GLY A 199 -10.26 3.35 24.80
C GLY A 199 -9.76 2.43 23.67
N SER A 200 -10.19 2.66 22.42
CA SER A 200 -9.78 1.85 21.26
C SER A 200 -8.28 1.99 20.95
N LEU A 201 -7.67 0.88 20.54
CA LEU A 201 -6.33 0.88 19.94
C LEU A 201 -6.41 1.00 18.42
N PHE A 202 -5.45 1.72 17.86
CA PHE A 202 -5.26 1.90 16.43
C PHE A 202 -3.82 1.57 16.05
N TRP A 203 -3.64 0.69 15.07
CA TRP A 203 -2.33 0.36 14.51
C TRP A 203 -2.15 1.03 13.16
N GLY A 204 -1.02 1.70 12.97
CA GLY A 204 -0.63 2.23 11.67
C GLY A 204 0.71 1.70 11.21
N GLN A 205 0.84 1.47 9.91
CA GLN A 205 2.11 1.31 9.21
C GLN A 205 2.18 2.36 8.10
N GLU A 206 3.18 3.23 8.16
CA GLU A 206 3.32 4.39 7.29
C GLU A 206 4.62 4.34 6.48
N MET A 207 4.55 4.92 5.29
CA MET A 207 5.70 5.21 4.46
C MET A 207 6.23 6.59 4.83
N CYS A 208 7.44 6.63 5.37
CA CYS A 208 7.97 7.83 5.98
C CYS A 208 9.42 8.12 5.56
N MET A 209 9.72 9.42 5.55
CA MET A 209 11.10 9.91 5.58
C MET A 209 11.68 9.71 6.98
N THR A 210 12.93 9.28 7.06
CA THR A 210 13.65 9.11 8.33
C THR A 210 14.42 10.39 8.69
N ASP A 211 15.00 10.42 9.90
CA ASP A 211 15.86 11.53 10.34
C ASP A 211 17.14 11.70 9.50
N ARG A 212 17.46 10.75 8.61
CA ARG A 212 18.56 10.88 7.65
C ARG A 212 18.20 11.69 6.42
N PHE A 213 16.91 11.94 6.18
CA PHE A 213 16.48 12.80 5.09
C PHE A 213 16.87 14.25 5.38
N ASP A 214 17.76 14.78 4.53
CA ASP A 214 18.14 16.18 4.54
C ASP A 214 17.44 16.92 3.38
N PRO A 215 16.49 17.84 3.66
CA PRO A 215 15.83 18.62 2.62
C PRO A 215 16.80 19.59 1.91
N GLY A 216 17.97 19.87 2.47
CA GLY A 216 19.05 20.63 1.84
C GLY A 216 19.84 19.85 0.78
N ASP A 217 19.85 18.52 0.85
CA ASP A 217 20.57 17.66 -0.11
C ASP A 217 19.73 17.42 -1.39
N GLU A 218 20.26 17.85 -2.54
CA GLU A 218 19.66 17.66 -3.86
C GLU A 218 19.37 16.20 -4.19
N ARG A 219 20.24 15.27 -3.79
CA ARG A 219 20.07 13.83 -4.04
C ARG A 219 18.93 13.26 -3.21
N HIS A 220 18.79 13.70 -1.96
CA HIS A 220 17.68 13.28 -1.10
C HIS A 220 16.35 13.78 -1.66
N ARG A 221 16.29 15.05 -2.09
CA ARG A 221 15.08 15.59 -2.73
C ARG A 221 14.71 14.83 -4.01
N ALA A 222 15.69 14.51 -4.86
CA ALA A 222 15.44 13.73 -6.07
C ALA A 222 14.92 12.32 -5.76
N MET A 223 15.53 11.61 -4.79
CA MET A 223 15.04 10.28 -4.37
C MET A 223 13.63 10.32 -3.77
N LYS A 224 13.34 11.35 -2.96
CA LYS A 224 11.98 11.57 -2.42
C LYS A 224 10.97 11.81 -3.54
N GLN A 225 11.32 12.59 -4.56
CA GLN A 225 10.46 12.82 -5.72
C GLN A 225 10.23 11.52 -6.53
N ASP A 226 11.29 10.74 -6.75
CA ASP A 226 11.17 9.44 -7.43
C ASP A 226 10.27 8.47 -6.67
N LEU A 227 10.36 8.44 -5.33
CA LEU A 227 9.44 7.69 -4.48
C LEU A 227 8.01 8.21 -4.68
N MET A 228 7.76 9.50 -4.43
CA MET A 228 6.44 10.12 -4.56
C MET A 228 5.76 9.81 -5.90
N HIS A 229 6.51 9.85 -7.00
CA HIS A 229 6.00 9.47 -8.31
C HIS A 229 5.69 7.98 -8.41
N GLY A 230 6.64 7.11 -8.02
CA GLY A 230 6.46 5.67 -8.14
C GLY A 230 5.30 5.11 -7.32
N ILE A 231 4.98 5.74 -6.19
CA ILE A 231 3.95 5.26 -5.26
C ILE A 231 2.74 6.19 -5.19
N ALA A 232 2.62 7.13 -6.15
CA ALA A 232 1.50 8.05 -6.24
C ALA A 232 1.20 8.77 -4.91
N LEU A 233 2.23 9.33 -4.28
CA LEU A 233 2.10 10.16 -3.06
C LEU A 233 2.28 11.63 -3.37
N LYS A 234 1.39 12.47 -2.81
CA LYS A 234 1.54 13.93 -2.86
C LYS A 234 2.70 14.43 -2.00
N GLU A 235 2.93 13.76 -0.88
CA GLU A 235 3.98 14.10 0.08
C GLU A 235 4.31 12.87 0.93
N ILE A 236 5.54 12.78 1.44
CA ILE A 236 6.00 11.74 2.36
C ILE A 236 6.40 12.41 3.67
N ALA A 237 5.61 12.15 4.70
CA ALA A 237 5.81 12.67 6.05
C ALA A 237 7.01 12.01 6.74
N THR A 238 7.55 12.69 7.74
CA THR A 238 8.51 12.14 8.72
C THR A 238 7.77 11.46 9.87
N PHE A 239 8.47 10.64 10.67
CA PHE A 239 7.90 10.01 11.86
C PHE A 239 7.32 11.06 12.82
N GLY A 240 8.06 12.15 13.05
CA GLY A 240 7.63 13.23 13.93
C GLY A 240 6.40 13.98 13.43
N GLU A 241 6.23 14.11 12.11
CA GLU A 241 5.01 14.70 11.53
C GLU A 241 3.80 13.79 11.73
N VAL A 242 3.94 12.49 11.46
CA VAL A 242 2.87 11.50 11.72
C VAL A 242 2.44 11.52 13.19
N ASN A 243 3.41 11.51 14.11
CA ASN A 243 3.12 11.55 15.55
C ASN A 243 2.37 12.82 15.96
N ARG A 244 2.82 13.98 15.49
CA ARG A 244 2.13 15.25 15.77
C ARG A 244 0.71 15.27 15.23
N MET A 245 0.48 14.73 14.02
CA MET A 245 -0.86 14.64 13.44
C MET A 245 -1.77 13.73 14.27
N LEU A 246 -1.29 12.56 14.71
CA LEU A 246 -2.04 11.68 15.62
C LEU A 246 -2.39 12.38 16.94
N GLU A 247 -1.42 13.01 17.58
CA GLU A 247 -1.60 13.71 18.86
C GLU A 247 -2.55 14.90 18.73
N SER A 248 -2.47 15.65 17.63
CA SER A 248 -3.31 16.83 17.38
C SER A 248 -4.81 16.50 17.28
N VAL A 249 -5.16 15.30 16.79
CA VAL A 249 -6.55 14.84 16.71
C VAL A 249 -7.03 14.15 18.00
N GLY A 250 -6.14 13.97 18.98
CA GLY A 250 -6.45 13.45 20.30
C GLY A 250 -6.06 11.99 20.55
N PHE A 251 -5.31 11.34 19.67
CA PHE A 251 -4.71 10.04 19.98
C PHE A 251 -3.56 10.20 20.99
N GLU A 252 -3.43 9.21 21.87
CA GLU A 252 -2.23 8.99 22.69
C GLU A 252 -1.31 8.00 21.98
N LEU A 253 -0.11 8.41 21.63
CA LEU A 253 0.89 7.52 21.04
C LEU A 253 1.47 6.60 22.12
N ILE A 254 1.23 5.28 22.01
CA ILE A 254 1.79 4.27 22.91
C ILE A 254 3.17 3.84 22.44
N GLU A 255 3.32 3.65 21.14
CA GLU A 255 4.53 3.15 20.50
C GLU A 255 4.66 3.76 19.11
N GLY A 256 5.86 4.13 18.69
CA GLY A 256 6.18 4.54 17.33
C GLY A 256 7.65 4.26 17.03
N MET A 257 7.92 3.38 16.07
CA MET A 257 9.29 2.95 15.74
C MET A 257 9.43 2.52 14.27
N ASP A 258 10.66 2.60 13.74
CA ASP A 258 10.98 1.99 12.45
C ASP A 258 11.26 0.50 12.66
N ARG A 259 10.25 -0.34 12.45
CA ARG A 259 10.39 -1.80 12.61
C ARG A 259 11.34 -2.42 11.60
N GLY A 260 11.64 -1.73 10.50
CA GLY A 260 12.68 -2.18 9.56
C GLY A 260 14.09 -2.08 10.12
N ALA A 261 14.34 -1.15 11.03
CA ALA A 261 15.65 -0.88 11.63
C ALA A 261 15.78 -1.42 13.06
N GLU A 262 14.69 -1.45 13.82
CA GLU A 262 14.71 -1.69 15.27
C GLU A 262 14.25 -3.11 15.67
N GLU A 263 13.58 -3.86 14.78
CA GLU A 263 13.03 -5.17 15.12
C GLU A 263 14.13 -6.25 15.25
N HIS A 264 14.22 -6.86 16.44
CA HIS A 264 15.18 -7.91 16.73
C HIS A 264 15.04 -9.11 15.77
N GLY A 265 16.13 -9.45 15.08
CA GLY A 265 16.16 -10.52 14.07
C GLY A 265 15.98 -10.04 12.63
N SER A 266 15.45 -8.82 12.42
CA SER A 266 15.33 -8.21 11.08
C SER A 266 16.67 -7.63 10.62
N THR A 267 17.64 -8.48 10.30
CA THR A 267 18.94 -8.05 9.74
C THR A 267 18.95 -8.01 8.22
N THR A 268 17.88 -8.46 7.57
CA THR A 268 17.77 -8.42 6.11
C THR A 268 17.08 -7.11 5.69
N PRO A 269 17.70 -6.30 4.81
CA PRO A 269 17.06 -5.06 4.38
C PRO A 269 15.70 -5.33 3.72
N TRP A 270 14.66 -4.61 4.14
CA TRP A 270 13.29 -4.77 3.64
C TRP A 270 13.16 -4.59 2.12
N TYR A 271 14.07 -3.83 1.52
CA TYR A 271 14.13 -3.57 0.08
C TYR A 271 14.87 -4.66 -0.71
N GLN A 272 15.54 -5.61 -0.05
CA GLN A 272 16.29 -6.68 -0.73
C GLN A 272 15.44 -7.47 -1.75
N PRO A 273 14.15 -7.80 -1.51
CA PRO A 273 13.33 -8.48 -2.51
C PRO A 273 13.14 -7.68 -3.80
N LEU A 274 13.15 -6.35 -3.73
CA LEU A 274 13.05 -5.46 -4.90
C LEU A 274 14.34 -5.47 -5.74
N GLU A 275 15.48 -5.71 -5.09
CA GLU A 275 16.78 -5.79 -5.75
C GLU A 275 17.05 -7.16 -6.36
N THR A 276 16.46 -8.21 -5.79
CA THR A 276 16.87 -9.59 -6.03
C THR A 276 15.80 -10.49 -6.63
N TRP A 277 14.52 -10.11 -6.59
CA TRP A 277 13.33 -10.92 -6.92
C TRP A 277 13.59 -12.42 -7.12
N ASN A 278 13.84 -13.05 -5.97
CA ASN A 278 13.82 -14.45 -5.57
C ASN A 278 14.47 -15.54 -6.47
N ARG A 279 15.54 -16.14 -5.92
CA ARG A 279 16.30 -17.31 -6.41
C ARG A 279 15.62 -18.66 -6.16
N THR A 280 14.33 -18.69 -5.85
CA THR A 280 13.65 -19.94 -5.45
C THR A 280 12.45 -20.21 -6.36
N LEU A 281 12.76 -20.87 -7.49
CA LEU A 281 11.89 -21.63 -8.41
C LEU A 281 10.52 -21.00 -8.79
N GLY A 282 10.50 -20.29 -9.93
CA GLY A 282 9.28 -20.03 -10.69
C GLY A 282 9.40 -18.95 -11.77
N ASN A 283 10.02 -17.79 -11.45
CA ASN A 283 10.19 -16.65 -12.37
C ASN A 283 11.54 -15.94 -12.12
N SER A 284 12.64 -16.68 -12.29
CA SER A 284 14.02 -16.28 -11.95
C SER A 284 14.62 -15.16 -12.82
N LEU A 285 13.90 -14.66 -13.83
CA LEU A 285 14.43 -13.70 -14.80
C LEU A 285 13.86 -12.29 -14.66
N ILE A 286 13.12 -11.93 -13.61
CA ILE A 286 12.57 -10.56 -13.47
C ILE A 286 13.28 -9.75 -12.37
N GLY A 287 14.01 -10.40 -11.45
CA GLY A 287 14.64 -9.72 -10.31
C GLY A 287 15.93 -8.99 -10.57
N VAL A 288 16.73 -9.48 -11.51
CA VAL A 288 18.01 -8.87 -11.86
C VAL A 288 17.79 -7.70 -12.82
N PRO A 289 18.64 -6.65 -12.83
CA PRO A 289 18.52 -5.53 -13.77
C PRO A 289 18.44 -5.98 -15.24
N LEU A 290 19.15 -7.05 -15.61
CA LEU A 290 19.05 -7.67 -16.94
C LEU A 290 17.68 -8.29 -17.18
N GLY A 291 17.10 -8.88 -16.14
CA GLY A 291 15.78 -9.48 -16.12
C GLY A 291 14.62 -8.49 -16.23
N ARG A 292 14.74 -7.34 -15.56
CA ARG A 292 13.79 -6.23 -15.73
C ARG A 292 13.86 -5.62 -17.12
N LYS A 293 15.08 -5.50 -17.68
CA LYS A 293 15.29 -5.09 -19.08
C LYS A 293 14.68 -6.08 -20.07
N THR A 294 14.83 -7.39 -19.85
CA THR A 294 14.17 -8.40 -20.70
C THR A 294 12.66 -8.43 -20.51
N ALA A 295 12.14 -8.17 -19.30
CA ALA A 295 10.71 -8.01 -19.06
C ALA A 295 10.15 -6.78 -19.80
N GLY A 296 10.86 -5.65 -19.80
CA GLY A 296 10.49 -4.46 -20.56
C GLY A 296 10.58 -4.64 -22.08
N GLY A 297 11.58 -5.38 -22.58
CA GLY A 297 11.66 -5.75 -23.99
C GLY A 297 10.57 -6.74 -24.42
N GLY A 298 10.30 -7.73 -23.56
CA GLY A 298 9.29 -8.76 -23.76
C GLY A 298 7.86 -8.19 -23.71
N SER A 299 7.58 -7.24 -22.83
CA SER A 299 6.27 -6.56 -22.77
C SER A 299 6.02 -5.74 -24.04
N ARG A 300 7.02 -4.98 -24.53
CA ARG A 300 6.92 -4.26 -25.82
C ARG A 300 6.69 -5.19 -27.00
N LEU A 301 7.36 -6.34 -27.03
CA LEU A 301 7.14 -7.34 -28.08
C LEU A 301 5.73 -7.97 -27.97
N ALA A 302 5.27 -8.28 -26.75
CA ALA A 302 3.94 -8.82 -26.52
C ALA A 302 2.82 -7.81 -26.87
N GLU A 303 3.04 -6.51 -26.67
CA GLU A 303 2.17 -5.45 -27.17
C GLU A 303 2.14 -5.39 -28.70
N LEU A 304 3.31 -5.43 -29.34
CA LEU A 304 3.43 -5.45 -30.81
C LEU A 304 2.68 -6.64 -31.42
N LEU A 305 2.76 -7.79 -30.77
CA LEU A 305 2.06 -9.03 -31.15
C LEU A 305 0.58 -9.04 -30.70
N ARG A 306 0.06 -7.96 -30.08
CA ARG A 306 -1.31 -7.83 -29.56
C ARG A 306 -1.71 -8.89 -28.53
N ILE A 307 -0.72 -9.47 -27.86
CA ILE A 307 -0.92 -10.37 -26.72
C ILE A 307 -1.28 -9.56 -25.48
N LEU A 308 -0.60 -8.41 -25.31
CA LEU A 308 -0.87 -7.42 -24.26
C LEU A 308 -1.54 -6.16 -24.84
N PRO A 309 -2.44 -5.50 -24.09
CA PRO A 309 -2.99 -4.19 -24.44
C PRO A 309 -1.89 -3.12 -24.60
N LYS A 310 -2.13 -2.13 -25.45
CA LYS A 310 -1.22 -0.97 -25.60
C LYS A 310 -1.10 -0.21 -24.28
N GLY A 311 0.13 0.02 -23.82
CA GLY A 311 0.46 0.72 -22.57
C GLY A 311 0.92 -0.21 -21.44
N SER A 312 0.71 -1.53 -21.56
CA SER A 312 1.22 -2.52 -20.60
C SER A 312 2.74 -2.43 -20.38
N ALA A 313 3.52 -2.12 -21.41
CA ALA A 313 4.96 -1.94 -21.32
C ALA A 313 5.35 -0.70 -20.51
N ASP A 314 4.54 0.36 -20.56
CA ASP A 314 4.75 1.57 -19.77
C ASP A 314 4.39 1.32 -18.29
N VAL A 315 3.37 0.51 -17.99
CA VAL A 315 3.08 0.07 -16.60
C VAL A 315 4.24 -0.74 -16.04
N VAL A 316 4.81 -1.67 -16.81
CA VAL A 316 5.97 -2.46 -16.39
C VAL A 316 7.18 -1.56 -16.10
N LYS A 317 7.41 -0.54 -16.94
CA LYS A 317 8.48 0.43 -16.73
C LYS A 317 8.25 1.26 -15.47
N MET A 318 7.03 1.75 -15.25
CA MET A 318 6.64 2.51 -14.06
C MET A 318 6.89 1.68 -12.78
N LEU A 319 6.48 0.41 -12.76
CA LEU A 319 6.70 -0.48 -11.63
C LEU A 319 8.19 -0.77 -11.37
N ASP A 320 9.01 -0.89 -12.43
CA ASP A 320 10.47 -1.04 -12.29
C ASP A 320 11.14 0.22 -11.70
N GLN A 321 10.72 1.40 -12.17
CA GLN A 321 11.17 2.67 -11.62
C GLN A 321 10.79 2.79 -10.14
N THR A 322 9.57 2.40 -9.80
CA THR A 322 9.06 2.37 -8.42
C THR A 322 9.89 1.44 -7.53
N ALA A 323 10.16 0.22 -7.98
CA ALA A 323 11.00 -0.73 -7.24
C ALA A 323 12.43 -0.21 -7.04
N SER A 324 12.97 0.50 -8.04
CA SER A 324 14.29 1.11 -7.97
C SER A 324 14.33 2.30 -7.00
N ALA A 325 13.28 3.12 -6.98
CA ALA A 325 13.14 4.24 -6.04
C ALA A 325 13.05 3.75 -4.59
N TYR A 326 12.23 2.73 -4.32
CA TYR A 326 12.17 2.07 -3.01
C TYR A 326 13.55 1.55 -2.56
N ALA A 327 14.26 0.83 -3.43
CA ALA A 327 15.58 0.31 -3.12
C ALA A 327 16.60 1.43 -2.86
N ALA A 328 16.57 2.52 -3.63
CA ALA A 328 17.45 3.67 -3.42
C ALA A 328 17.16 4.40 -2.09
N GLY A 329 15.89 4.65 -1.78
CA GLY A 329 15.46 5.28 -0.52
C GLY A 329 15.80 4.41 0.70
N GLY A 330 15.55 3.11 0.61
CA GLY A 330 15.92 2.17 1.67
C GLY A 330 17.43 2.02 1.86
N ARG A 331 18.20 1.96 0.77
CA ARG A 331 19.67 1.81 0.85
C ARG A 331 20.37 3.05 1.42
N SER A 332 19.90 4.24 1.05
CA SER A 332 20.38 5.48 1.65
C SER A 332 19.94 5.63 3.11
N GLY A 333 18.85 4.95 3.48
CA GLY A 333 18.27 4.96 4.82
C GLY A 333 17.46 6.23 5.10
N ILE A 334 17.15 7.03 4.07
CA ILE A 334 16.33 8.25 4.19
C ILE A 334 14.82 7.94 4.16
N PHE A 335 14.44 6.72 3.77
CA PHE A 335 13.07 6.28 3.63
C PHE A 335 12.86 4.89 4.21
N THR A 336 11.71 4.68 4.85
CA THR A 336 11.23 3.37 5.30
C THR A 336 9.71 3.24 5.06
N PRO A 337 9.22 2.08 4.59
CA PRO A 337 7.80 1.74 4.60
C PRO A 337 7.36 1.07 5.92
N LEU A 338 8.27 1.00 6.90
CA LEU A 338 8.10 0.22 8.13
C LEU A 338 8.06 1.09 9.39
N TYR A 339 7.67 2.36 9.25
CA TYR A 339 7.30 3.15 10.42
C TYR A 339 5.97 2.65 10.95
N CYS A 340 5.98 1.96 12.09
CA CYS A 340 4.77 1.42 12.70
C CYS A 340 4.48 2.13 14.02
N PHE A 341 3.22 2.43 14.25
CA PHE A 341 2.75 3.01 15.51
C PHE A 341 1.56 2.25 16.10
N LEU A 342 1.45 2.33 17.42
CA LEU A 342 0.27 1.95 18.17
C LEU A 342 -0.22 3.19 18.91
N ALA A 343 -1.45 3.58 18.64
CA ALA A 343 -2.10 4.74 19.24
C ALA A 343 -3.37 4.32 19.98
N ARG A 344 -3.77 5.10 20.99
CA ARG A 344 -4.99 4.89 21.78
C ARG A 344 -5.88 6.11 21.67
N LYS A 345 -7.16 5.89 21.43
CA LYS A 345 -8.19 6.90 21.69
C LYS A 345 -8.48 6.92 23.21
N PRO A 346 -8.31 8.04 23.92
CA PRO A 346 -8.61 8.13 25.35
C PRO A 346 -10.05 7.71 25.70
N LEU A 347 -10.29 7.44 26.99
CA LEU A 347 -11.60 7.03 27.52
C LEU A 347 -12.62 8.17 27.55
#